data_AF-A0A1V9DAC6-F1
#
_entry.id   AF-A0A1V9DAC6-F1
#
_cell.length_a   1.000
_cell.length_b   1.000
_cell.length_c   1.000
_cell.angle_alpha   90.00
_cell.angle_beta   90.00
_cell.angle_gamma   90.00
#
_symmetry.space_group_name_H-M   'P 1'
#
loop_
_entity.id
_entity.type
_entity.pdbx_description
1 polymer ?
#
loop_
_entity_poly.entity_id
_entity_poly.type
_entity_poly.pdbx_seq_one_letter_code
_entity_poly.pdbx_strand_id
1 'polypeptide(L)'
;MSDKKMISIDQFDAEERLAVEVVLKGLMEKYRQRTGKEPDVKKEKEFTAEARQQIMSVKLAKEKARADKAKKAPTRRKKPESLKESEVSDFSWKASVVKGRR
;
A
#
# COMPACT_ATOMS: atom_id res chain seq x y z
N MET A 1 -24.02 0.61 -15.07
CA MET A 1 -23.10 -0.15 -15.94
C MET A 1 -21.76 0.57 -15.90
N SER A 2 -20.82 0.17 -15.04
CA SER A 2 -19.46 0.71 -15.13
C SER A 2 -18.81 0.08 -16.34
N ASP A 3 -18.44 0.90 -17.33
CA ASP A 3 -17.57 0.49 -18.41
C ASP A 3 -16.28 -0.09 -17.79
N LYS A 4 -16.22 -1.43 -17.72
CA LYS A 4 -15.01 -2.16 -17.35
C LYS A 4 -14.01 -1.86 -18.47
N LYS A 5 -13.24 -0.78 -18.31
CA LYS A 5 -12.11 -0.47 -19.19
C LYS A 5 -11.27 -1.74 -19.26
N MET A 6 -11.16 -2.30 -20.47
CA MET A 6 -10.37 -3.49 -20.73
C MET A 6 -8.93 -3.15 -20.38
N ILE A 7 -8.39 -3.82 -19.36
CA ILE A 7 -7.01 -3.65 -18.95
C ILE A 7 -6.16 -4.32 -20.03
N SER A 8 -5.41 -3.52 -20.79
CA SER A 8 -4.51 -4.01 -21.82
C SER A 8 -3.31 -4.71 -21.18
N ILE A 9 -2.83 -5.77 -21.83
CA ILE A 9 -1.66 -6.53 -21.37
C ILE A 9 -0.40 -5.67 -21.29
N ASP A 10 -0.34 -4.61 -22.10
CA ASP A 10 0.82 -3.70 -22.16
C ASP A 10 1.00 -2.86 -20.90
N GLN A 11 0.01 -2.79 -20.02
CA GLN A 11 0.11 -2.10 -18.72
C GLN A 11 0.84 -2.93 -17.65
N PHE A 12 1.15 -4.19 -17.94
CA PHE A 12 1.80 -5.13 -17.02
C PHE A 12 3.26 -5.36 -17.37
N ASP A 13 4.09 -5.36 -16.33
CA ASP A 13 5.50 -5.74 -16.39
C ASP A 13 5.66 -7.26 -16.59
N ALA A 14 6.86 -7.72 -16.94
CA ALA A 14 7.10 -9.15 -17.22
C ALA A 14 6.71 -10.07 -16.05
N GLU A 15 7.03 -9.67 -14.81
CA GLU A 15 6.64 -10.39 -13.60
C GLU A 15 5.12 -10.43 -13.41
N GLU A 16 4.44 -9.32 -13.70
CA GLU A 16 3.00 -9.19 -13.56
C GLU A 16 2.27 -10.04 -14.61
N ARG A 17 2.83 -10.16 -15.83
CA ARG A 17 2.31 -11.05 -16.88
C ARG A 17 2.37 -12.51 -16.45
N LEU A 18 3.49 -12.95 -15.86
CA LEU A 18 3.60 -14.28 -15.28
C LEU A 18 2.58 -14.49 -14.15
N ALA A 19 2.38 -13.48 -13.30
CA ALA A 19 1.37 -13.54 -12.25
C ALA A 19 -0.06 -13.66 -12.80
N VAL A 20 -0.38 -12.97 -13.90
CA VAL A 20 -1.68 -13.11 -14.60
C VAL A 20 -1.89 -14.55 -15.07
N GLU A 21 -0.87 -15.18 -15.66
CA GLU A 21 -0.98 -16.57 -16.11
C GLU A 21 -1.18 -17.56 -14.96
N VAL A 22 -0.49 -17.37 -13.84
CA VAL A 22 -0.65 -18.19 -12.64
C VAL A 22 -2.06 -18.06 -12.08
N VAL A 23 -2.56 -16.83 -11.97
CA VAL A 23 -3.93 -16.56 -11.50
C VAL A 23 -4.95 -17.17 -12.45
N LEU A 24 -4.77 -17.03 -13.76
CA LEU A 24 -5.62 -17.63 -14.79
C LEU A 24 -5.70 -19.15 -14.64
N LYS A 25 -4.55 -19.82 -14.55
CA LYS A 25 -4.49 -21.28 -14.34
C LYS A 25 -5.24 -21.69 -13.07
N GLY A 26 -5.03 -20.97 -11.97
CA GLY A 26 -5.74 -21.22 -10.72
C GLY A 26 -7.27 -21.00 -10.82
N LEU A 27 -7.73 -19.99 -11.57
CA LEU A 27 -9.16 -19.77 -11.82
C LEU A 27 -9.77 -20.90 -12.66
N MET A 28 -9.07 -21.34 -13.71
CA MET A 28 -9.51 -22.46 -14.54
C MET A 28 -9.54 -23.77 -13.76
N GLU A 29 -8.54 -24.03 -12.92
CA GLU A 29 -8.51 -25.23 -12.08
C GLU A 29 -9.64 -25.23 -11.05
N LYS A 30 -9.88 -24.11 -10.36
CA LYS A 30 -11.03 -23.96 -9.45
C LYS A 30 -12.36 -24.16 -10.18
N TYR A 31 -12.47 -23.67 -11.40
CA TYR A 31 -13.68 -23.89 -12.20
C TYR A 31 -13.88 -25.37 -12.53
N ARG A 32 -12.81 -26.06 -12.97
CA ARG A 32 -12.81 -27.51 -13.22
C ARG A 32 -13.19 -28.31 -11.98
N GLN A 33 -12.60 -27.98 -10.82
CA GLN A 33 -12.91 -28.63 -9.54
C GLN A 33 -14.38 -28.45 -9.12
N ARG A 34 -14.98 -27.27 -9.40
CA ARG A 34 -16.38 -26.98 -9.03
C ARG A 34 -17.40 -27.59 -9.98
N THR A 35 -17.10 -27.60 -11.27
CA THR A 35 -18.09 -27.96 -12.31
C THR A 35 -17.85 -29.31 -12.95
N GLY A 36 -16.66 -29.91 -12.75
CA GLY A 36 -16.24 -31.15 -13.39
C GLY A 36 -16.09 -31.05 -14.91
N LYS A 37 -16.14 -29.84 -15.49
CA LYS A 37 -16.11 -29.58 -16.93
C LYS A 37 -14.98 -28.63 -17.28
N GLU A 38 -14.50 -28.72 -18.51
CA GLU A 38 -13.56 -27.74 -19.04
C GLU A 38 -14.25 -26.38 -19.24
N PRO A 39 -13.54 -25.27 -18.96
CA PRO A 39 -14.09 -23.94 -19.16
C PRO A 39 -14.36 -23.71 -20.65
N ASP A 40 -15.59 -23.29 -20.96
CA ASP A 40 -15.98 -22.90 -22.31
C ASP A 40 -15.25 -21.60 -22.74
N VAL A 41 -15.14 -21.32 -24.03
CA VAL A 41 -14.38 -20.19 -24.60
C VAL A 41 -14.86 -18.84 -24.04
N LYS A 42 -16.14 -18.72 -23.69
CA LYS A 42 -16.70 -17.54 -23.02
C LYS A 42 -16.13 -17.38 -21.60
N LYS A 43 -16.04 -18.49 -20.85
CA LYS A 43 -15.51 -18.51 -19.49
C LYS A 43 -14.02 -18.26 -19.46
N GLU A 44 -13.26 -18.76 -20.43
CA GLU A 44 -11.84 -18.45 -20.55
C GLU A 44 -11.60 -16.93 -20.71
N LYS A 45 -12.38 -16.26 -21.58
CA LYS A 45 -12.30 -14.80 -21.73
C LYS A 45 -12.65 -14.06 -20.44
N GLU A 46 -13.68 -14.52 -19.72
CA GLU A 46 -14.04 -13.97 -18.40
C GLU A 46 -12.88 -14.13 -17.39
N PHE A 47 -12.26 -15.31 -17.32
CA PHE A 47 -11.12 -15.54 -16.43
C PHE A 47 -9.89 -14.74 -16.82
N THR A 48 -9.62 -14.53 -18.11
CA THR A 48 -8.52 -13.64 -18.53
C THR A 48 -8.76 -12.20 -18.08
N ALA A 49 -10.00 -11.71 -18.18
CA ALA A 49 -10.36 -10.38 -17.72
C ALA A 49 -10.29 -10.28 -16.20
N GLU A 50 -10.77 -11.29 -15.48
CA GLU A 50 -10.72 -11.37 -14.02
C GLU A 50 -9.27 -11.42 -13.50
N ALA A 51 -8.41 -12.27 -14.08
CA ALA A 51 -7.02 -12.37 -13.71
C ALA A 51 -6.28 -11.03 -13.89
N ARG A 52 -6.49 -10.34 -15.01
CA ARG A 52 -5.92 -9.00 -15.24
C ARG A 52 -6.44 -7.98 -14.23
N GLN A 53 -7.73 -8.01 -13.89
CA GLN A 53 -8.31 -7.12 -12.87
C GLN A 53 -7.71 -7.37 -11.49
N GLN A 54 -7.52 -8.64 -11.13
CA GLN A 54 -6.93 -9.01 -9.85
C GLN A 54 -5.49 -8.48 -9.75
N ILE A 55 -4.64 -8.70 -10.76
CA ILE A 55 -3.26 -8.20 -10.75
C ILE A 55 -3.21 -6.66 -10.74
N MET A 56 -4.06 -5.98 -11.51
CA MET A 56 -4.11 -4.51 -11.51
C MET A 56 -4.55 -3.96 -10.15
N SER A 57 -5.51 -4.60 -9.47
CA SER A 57 -5.92 -4.20 -8.12
C SER A 57 -4.78 -4.36 -7.11
N VAL A 58 -3.99 -5.44 -7.21
CA VAL A 58 -2.79 -5.66 -6.39
C VAL A 58 -1.73 -4.61 -6.69
N LYS A 59 -1.49 -4.25 -7.97
CA LYS A 59 -0.57 -3.20 -8.38
C LYS A 59 -0.95 -1.86 -7.75
N LEU A 60 -2.22 -1.46 -7.89
CA LEU A 60 -2.74 -0.24 -7.29
C LEU A 60 -2.65 -0.25 -5.76
N ALA A 61 -2.88 -1.40 -5.11
CA ALA A 61 -2.72 -1.54 -3.66
C ALA A 61 -1.26 -1.38 -3.23
N LYS A 62 -0.30 -1.97 -3.97
CA LYS A 62 1.14 -1.81 -3.72
C LYS A 62 1.57 -0.36 -3.91
N GLU A 63 1.12 0.30 -4.96
CA GLU A 63 1.43 1.72 -5.22
C GLU A 63 0.84 2.64 -4.15
N LYS A 64 -0.40 2.40 -3.71
CA LYS A 64 -0.98 3.12 -2.55
C LYS A 64 -0.15 2.89 -1.27
N ALA A 65 0.24 1.64 -0.99
CA ALA A 65 1.07 1.34 0.17
C ALA A 65 2.46 2.00 0.09
N ARG A 66 3.06 2.10 -1.10
CA ARG A 66 4.32 2.84 -1.32
C ARG A 66 4.12 4.33 -1.11
N ALA A 67 3.04 4.91 -1.64
CA ALA A 67 2.70 6.31 -1.44
C ALA A 67 2.44 6.64 0.04
N ASP A 68 1.75 5.77 0.78
CA ASP A 68 1.51 5.94 2.21
C ASP A 68 2.79 5.81 3.03
N LYS A 69 3.70 4.89 2.65
CA LYS A 69 5.03 4.79 3.25
C LYS A 69 5.89 6.01 2.93
N ALA A 70 5.79 6.59 1.74
CA ALA A 70 6.49 7.83 1.37
C ALA A 70 5.95 9.04 2.15
N LYS A 71 4.64 9.08 2.43
CA LYS A 71 4.02 10.11 3.28
C LYS A 71 4.35 9.95 4.77
N LYS A 72 4.51 8.70 5.23
CA LYS A 72 4.87 8.37 6.61
C LYS A 72 6.38 8.31 6.86
N ALA A 73 7.20 8.34 5.80
CA ALA A 73 8.63 8.54 5.95
C ALA A 73 8.82 9.90 6.62
N PRO A 74 9.49 9.98 7.78
CA PRO A 74 9.75 11.26 8.40
C PRO A 74 10.61 12.03 7.42
N THR A 75 10.04 13.07 6.82
CA THR A 75 10.80 14.16 6.21
C THR A 75 11.96 14.43 7.14
N ARG A 76 13.18 14.15 6.66
CA ARG A 76 14.44 14.28 7.42
C ARG A 76 14.27 15.45 8.36
N ARG A 77 14.25 15.16 9.67
CA ARG A 77 14.23 16.20 10.71
C ARG A 77 15.29 17.21 10.28
N LYS A 78 14.86 18.39 9.83
CA LYS A 78 15.80 19.51 9.74
C LYS A 78 16.39 19.62 11.14
N LYS A 79 17.73 19.65 11.23
CA LYS A 79 18.40 19.90 12.51
C LYS A 79 17.66 21.07 13.19
N PRO A 80 17.35 20.99 14.49
CA PRO A 80 16.93 22.17 15.22
C PRO A 80 18.17 23.05 15.37
N GLU A 81 18.54 23.78 14.33
CA GLU A 81 19.39 24.95 14.50
C GLU A 81 18.53 26.00 15.18
N SER A 82 18.98 26.43 16.36
CA SER A 82 18.40 27.44 17.25
C SER A 82 17.10 27.07 17.98
N LEU A 83 17.21 26.26 19.04
CA LEU A 83 16.63 26.71 20.30
C LEU A 83 17.66 27.67 20.90
N LYS A 84 17.36 28.97 20.89
CA LYS A 84 18.20 29.99 21.52
C LYS A 84 18.38 29.59 22.99
N GLU A 85 19.62 29.49 23.44
CA GLU A 85 19.99 29.26 24.84
C GLU A 85 19.42 30.33 25.79
N SER A 86 18.78 31.39 25.28
CA SER A 86 18.19 32.48 26.07
C SER A 86 16.83 32.19 26.71
N GLU A 87 16.23 31.01 26.52
CA GLU A 87 14.98 30.61 27.21
C GLU A 87 15.20 29.56 28.31
N VAL A 88 16.46 29.26 28.65
CA VAL A 88 16.76 28.62 29.94
C VAL A 88 16.78 29.72 30.98
N SER A 89 15.61 30.03 31.53
CA SER A 89 15.52 30.73 32.82
C SER A 89 16.31 29.91 33.83
N ASP A 90 17.49 30.39 34.22
CA ASP A 90 18.34 29.79 35.25
C ASP A 90 17.50 29.26 36.40
N PHE A 91 17.54 27.94 36.59
CA PHE A 91 16.85 27.29 37.70
C PHE A 91 17.45 27.79 39.02
N SER A 92 16.73 28.69 39.70
CA SER A 92 17.15 29.28 40.97
C SER A 92 16.73 28.40 42.15
N TRP A 93 17.70 27.73 42.79
CA TRP A 93 17.48 26.97 44.03
C TRP A 93 16.98 27.82 45.22
N LYS A 94 16.96 29.15 45.12
CA LYS A 94 16.40 30.01 46.18
C LYS A 94 14.87 29.99 46.26
N ALA A 95 14.17 29.54 45.22
CA ALA A 95 12.70 29.46 45.22
C ALA A 95 12.14 28.38 46.17
N SER A 96 12.95 27.41 46.61
CA SER A 96 12.51 26.30 47.47
C SER A 96 12.57 26.55 48.98
N VAL A 97 13.05 27.70 49.46
CA VAL A 97 13.29 27.94 50.91
C VAL A 97 12.36 29.00 51.52
N VAL A 98 11.15 29.20 50.98
CA VAL A 98 10.17 30.16 51.56
C VAL A 98 8.85 29.48 51.98
N LYS A 99 8.92 28.24 52.49
CA LYS A 99 7.78 27.65 53.21
C LYS A 99 8.22 26.94 54.48
N GLY A 100 8.68 27.75 55.44
CA GLY A 100 8.98 27.34 56.81
C GLY A 100 8.84 28.54 57.75
N ARG A 101 7.62 29.07 57.84
CA ARG A 101 7.25 30.08 58.85
C ARG A 101 7.27 29.36 60.21
N ARG A 102 8.05 29.89 61.16
CA ARG A 102 7.90 29.62 62.60
C ARG A 102 6.56 30.16 63.07
#